data_AF-A0A438JXI9-F1
#
_entry.id   AF-A0A438JXI9-F1
#
_cell.length_a   1.000
_cell.length_b   1.000
_cell.length_c   1.000
_cell.angle_alpha   90.00
_cell.angle_beta   90.00
_cell.angle_gamma   90.00
#
_symmetry.space_group_name_H-M   'P 1'
#
loop_
_entity.id
_entity.type
_entity.pdbx_description
1 polymer ?
#
loop_
_entity_poly.entity_id
_entity_poly.type
_entity_poly.pdbx_seq_one_letter_code
_entity_poly.pdbx_strand_id
1 'polypeptide(L)'
;MEMESLPNGNSVAAVVAAAAAAAAAAPSSKLNQLAESLKLEHQFLRVPFEHFKKSIRANHRIVEKEMSAVISGVADAANADLSGDEAVHHLNSLVSRLQGLKRKLEEGSRTEHLQAQKCRARLDHLESADADNLSEWNNTRLKRILVDYMLRMSYYDTAMKLVESSNLQDLVDIEVFHEAKRVIDALQNKEVAPALAWCAENKSRLKKSKKNLEVAFSVLEDIIIECQNSKNLHSSTVIRVLAQSVPMKAGVKSYSLGKGGLGHFGVMALVDWE
;
A
#
# COMPACT_ATOMS: atom_id res chain seq x y z
N MET A 1 -69.29 -43.79 2.55
CA MET A 1 -68.79 -42.85 1.52
C MET A 1 -67.85 -41.89 2.23
N GLU A 2 -66.59 -42.29 2.34
CA GLU A 2 -65.50 -41.42 2.77
C GLU A 2 -65.03 -40.67 1.51
N MET A 3 -65.09 -39.35 1.52
CA MET A 3 -64.51 -38.51 0.47
C MET A 3 -63.10 -38.11 0.91
N GLU A 4 -62.09 -38.66 0.23
CA GLU A 4 -60.73 -38.13 0.24
C GLU A 4 -60.73 -36.70 -0.34
N SER A 5 -60.29 -35.73 0.46
CA SER A 5 -59.97 -34.39 -0.01
C SER A 5 -58.47 -34.31 -0.34
N LEU A 6 -58.17 -34.14 -1.63
CA LEU A 6 -56.83 -33.90 -2.17
C LEU A 6 -56.21 -32.62 -1.58
N PRO A 7 -54.93 -32.64 -1.16
CA PRO A 7 -54.26 -31.42 -0.76
C PRO A 7 -53.51 -30.78 -1.95
N ASN A 8 -53.64 -29.46 -2.00
CA ASN A 8 -52.53 -28.54 -2.23
C ASN A 8 -52.15 -28.11 -3.67
N GLY A 9 -52.92 -27.17 -4.23
CA GLY A 9 -52.48 -26.31 -5.35
C GLY A 9 -51.90 -24.95 -4.91
N ASN A 10 -52.23 -24.48 -3.70
CA ASN A 10 -51.87 -23.12 -3.25
C ASN A 10 -50.43 -22.99 -2.74
N SER A 11 -49.83 -24.02 -2.15
CA SER A 11 -48.46 -23.92 -1.65
C SER A 11 -47.43 -23.83 -2.78
N VAL A 12 -47.64 -24.52 -3.90
CA VAL A 12 -46.70 -24.48 -5.03
C VAL A 12 -46.72 -23.11 -5.70
N ALA A 13 -47.90 -22.53 -5.93
CA ALA A 13 -48.04 -21.18 -6.49
C ALA A 13 -47.43 -20.10 -5.57
N ALA A 14 -47.59 -20.24 -4.24
CA ALA A 14 -46.99 -19.32 -3.27
C ALA A 14 -45.46 -19.44 -3.22
N VAL A 15 -44.90 -20.65 -3.32
CA VAL A 15 -43.44 -20.88 -3.37
C VAL A 15 -42.84 -20.35 -4.66
N VAL A 16 -43.51 -20.55 -5.81
CA VAL A 16 -43.06 -20.03 -7.10
C VAL A 16 -43.15 -18.50 -7.15
N ALA A 17 -44.20 -17.91 -6.58
CA ALA A 17 -44.33 -16.45 -6.45
C ALA A 17 -43.28 -15.85 -5.49
N ALA A 18 -42.97 -16.52 -4.38
CA ALA A 18 -41.91 -16.12 -3.46
C ALA A 18 -40.52 -16.24 -4.08
N ALA A 19 -40.26 -17.30 -4.86
CA ALA A 19 -39.02 -17.47 -5.61
C ALA A 19 -38.86 -16.42 -6.72
N ALA A 20 -39.94 -16.08 -7.43
CA ALA A 20 -39.95 -15.02 -8.44
C ALA A 20 -39.76 -13.63 -7.82
N ALA A 21 -40.36 -13.35 -6.66
CA ALA A 21 -40.16 -12.12 -5.91
C ALA A 21 -38.74 -12.02 -5.33
N ALA A 22 -38.17 -13.12 -4.83
CA ALA A 22 -36.78 -13.19 -4.39
C ALA A 22 -35.79 -13.01 -5.56
N ALA A 23 -36.09 -13.58 -6.73
CA ALA A 23 -35.31 -13.38 -7.94
C ALA A 23 -35.39 -11.94 -8.48
N ALA A 24 -36.53 -11.26 -8.34
CA ALA A 24 -36.70 -9.85 -8.71
C ALA A 24 -36.06 -8.87 -7.70
N ALA A 25 -35.96 -9.24 -6.42
CA ALA A 25 -35.26 -8.47 -5.38
C ALA A 25 -33.74 -8.74 -5.31
N ALA A 26 -33.28 -9.89 -5.82
CA ALA A 26 -31.87 -10.24 -5.89
C ALA A 26 -31.00 -9.20 -6.66
N PRO A 27 -31.36 -8.70 -7.86
CA PRO A 27 -30.54 -7.74 -8.59
C PRO A 27 -30.37 -6.40 -7.87
N SER A 28 -31.40 -5.88 -7.19
CA SER A 28 -31.29 -4.64 -6.42
C SER A 28 -30.42 -4.82 -5.17
N SER A 29 -30.51 -5.98 -4.50
CA SER A 29 -29.65 -6.30 -3.34
C SER A 29 -28.18 -6.47 -3.72
N LYS A 30 -27.88 -7.12 -4.86
CA LYS A 30 -26.52 -7.28 -5.39
C LYS A 30 -25.90 -5.95 -5.80
N LEU A 31 -26.68 -5.06 -6.42
CA LEU A 31 -26.22 -3.70 -6.77
C LEU A 31 -25.90 -2.86 -5.53
N ASN A 32 -26.69 -2.99 -4.46
CA ASN A 32 -26.39 -2.31 -3.19
C ASN A 32 -25.11 -2.85 -2.54
N GLN A 33 -24.93 -4.18 -2.53
CA GLN A 33 -23.70 -4.82 -2.03
C GLN A 33 -22.45 -4.43 -2.85
N LEU A 34 -22.59 -4.32 -4.17
CA LEU A 34 -21.57 -3.77 -5.06
C LEU A 34 -21.21 -2.34 -4.66
N ALA A 35 -22.22 -1.46 -4.54
CA ALA A 35 -22.02 -0.06 -4.18
C ALA A 35 -21.33 0.12 -2.83
N GLU A 36 -21.66 -0.70 -1.83
CA GLU A 36 -20.95 -0.72 -0.55
C GLU A 36 -19.51 -1.21 -0.68
N SER A 37 -19.28 -2.29 -1.44
CA SER A 37 -17.95 -2.86 -1.65
C SER A 37 -17.01 -1.90 -2.38
N LEU A 38 -17.54 -1.13 -3.34
CA LEU A 38 -16.82 -0.10 -4.09
C LEU A 38 -16.33 1.05 -3.19
N LYS A 39 -17.04 1.41 -2.11
CA LYS A 39 -16.58 2.44 -1.15
C LYS A 39 -15.26 2.03 -0.48
N LEU A 40 -15.05 0.73 -0.34
CA LEU A 40 -13.90 0.16 0.36
C LEU A 40 -12.64 0.13 -0.52
N GLU A 41 -12.78 0.32 -1.83
CA GLU A 41 -11.68 0.22 -2.82
C GLU A 41 -10.76 1.43 -2.85
N HIS A 42 -11.24 2.59 -2.40
CA HIS A 42 -10.44 3.82 -2.39
C HIS A 42 -9.11 3.65 -1.63
N GLN A 43 -9.11 2.89 -0.53
CA GLN A 43 -7.88 2.66 0.24
C GLN A 43 -6.82 1.89 -0.56
N PHE A 44 -7.24 0.95 -1.40
CA PHE A 44 -6.33 0.12 -2.21
C PHE A 44 -5.81 0.83 -3.47
N LEU A 45 -6.48 1.87 -3.94
CA LEU A 45 -6.03 2.69 -5.08
C LEU A 45 -5.07 3.80 -4.67
N ARG A 46 -5.21 4.31 -3.44
CA ARG A 46 -4.48 5.51 -3.03
C ARG A 46 -2.98 5.30 -2.92
N VAL A 47 -2.56 4.19 -2.33
CA VAL A 47 -1.13 3.89 -2.09
C VAL A 47 -0.33 3.81 -3.40
N PRO A 48 -0.72 3.01 -4.40
CA PRO A 48 0.03 2.94 -5.68
C PRO A 48 -0.01 4.28 -6.43
N PHE A 49 -1.14 5.01 -6.38
CA PHE A 49 -1.24 6.33 -7.01
C PHE A 49 -0.28 7.36 -6.41
N GLU A 50 -0.14 7.39 -5.08
CA GLU A 50 0.81 8.28 -4.42
C GLU A 50 2.27 7.88 -4.71
N HIS A 51 2.57 6.59 -4.83
CA HIS A 51 3.89 6.12 -5.26
C HIS A 51 4.20 6.57 -6.69
N PHE A 52 3.23 6.40 -7.60
CA PHE A 52 3.37 6.83 -8.98
C PHE A 52 3.63 8.34 -9.09
N LYS A 53 2.79 9.16 -8.44
CA LYS A 53 2.98 10.62 -8.39
C LYS A 53 4.32 11.02 -7.80
N LYS A 54 4.78 10.34 -6.76
CA LYS A 54 6.08 10.62 -6.13
C LYS A 54 7.22 10.29 -7.10
N SER A 55 7.14 9.17 -7.82
CA SER A 55 8.13 8.77 -8.82
C SER A 55 8.23 9.79 -9.95
N ILE A 56 7.11 10.16 -10.57
CA ILE A 56 7.06 11.18 -11.64
C ILE A 56 7.70 12.49 -11.17
N ARG A 57 7.33 12.98 -9.98
CA ARG A 57 7.88 14.23 -9.45
C ARG A 57 9.38 14.15 -9.17
N ALA A 58 9.87 12.99 -8.74
CA ALA A 58 11.30 12.81 -8.48
C ALA A 58 12.09 12.77 -9.79
N ASN A 59 11.61 12.02 -10.78
CA ASN A 59 12.25 11.92 -12.10
C ASN A 59 12.25 13.26 -12.83
N HIS A 60 11.13 13.98 -12.81
CA HIS A 60 11.03 15.32 -13.38
C HIS A 60 12.09 16.29 -12.81
N ARG A 61 12.26 16.31 -11.48
CA ARG A 61 13.27 17.18 -10.82
C ARG A 61 14.69 16.83 -11.22
N ILE A 62 14.99 15.55 -11.43
CA ILE A 62 16.31 15.11 -11.89
C ILE A 62 16.54 15.63 -13.31
N VAL A 63 15.56 15.48 -14.20
CA VAL A 63 15.63 15.98 -15.58
C VAL A 63 15.83 17.50 -15.59
N GLU A 64 15.01 18.27 -14.87
CA GLU A 64 15.14 19.73 -14.78
C GLU A 64 16.54 20.13 -14.30
N LYS A 65 17.00 19.54 -13.19
CA LYS A 65 18.31 19.87 -12.59
C LYS A 65 19.47 19.58 -13.54
N GLU A 66 19.49 18.39 -14.15
CA GLU A 66 20.59 17.99 -15.02
C GLU A 66 20.55 18.76 -16.35
N MET A 67 19.36 18.99 -16.92
CA MET A 67 19.22 19.76 -18.15
C MET A 67 19.62 21.22 -17.96
N SER A 68 19.19 21.88 -16.88
CA SER A 68 19.62 23.26 -16.58
C SER A 68 21.14 23.37 -16.47
N ALA A 69 21.78 22.38 -15.85
CA ALA A 69 23.22 22.40 -15.67
C ALA A 69 24.00 22.05 -16.95
N VAL A 70 23.44 21.24 -17.85
CA VAL A 70 24.00 21.04 -19.19
C VAL A 70 23.86 22.32 -20.02
N ILE A 71 22.70 22.97 -20.01
CA ILE A 71 22.47 24.24 -20.72
C ILE A 71 23.46 25.31 -20.23
N SER A 72 23.63 25.46 -18.91
CA SER A 72 24.62 26.36 -18.33
C SER A 72 26.03 26.00 -18.80
N GLY A 73 26.43 24.72 -18.69
CA GLY A 73 27.77 24.29 -19.08
C GLY A 73 28.07 24.48 -20.58
N VAL A 74 27.06 24.37 -21.45
CA VAL A 74 27.19 24.70 -22.87
C VAL A 74 27.34 26.20 -23.09
N ALA A 75 26.56 27.03 -22.39
CA ALA A 75 26.68 28.49 -22.47
C ALA A 75 28.04 28.97 -21.95
N ASP A 76 28.54 28.39 -20.87
CA ASP A 76 29.85 28.71 -20.30
C ASP A 76 30.97 28.34 -21.28
N ALA A 77 30.89 27.16 -21.91
CA ALA A 77 31.86 26.73 -22.93
C ALA A 77 31.80 27.58 -24.20
N ALA A 78 30.62 28.09 -24.59
CA ALA A 78 30.46 28.95 -25.76
C ALA A 78 31.01 30.37 -25.56
N ASN A 79 31.02 30.86 -24.31
CA ASN A 79 31.49 32.20 -23.97
C ASN A 79 32.96 32.23 -23.51
N ALA A 80 33.56 31.06 -23.24
CA ALA A 80 34.94 30.96 -22.78
C ALA A 80 35.92 30.88 -23.97
N ASP A 81 37.04 31.57 -23.84
CA ASP A 81 38.14 31.50 -24.80
C ASP A 81 39.00 30.27 -24.46
N LEU A 82 38.50 29.09 -24.87
CA LEU A 82 39.08 27.79 -24.53
C LEU A 82 40.10 27.35 -25.58
N SER A 83 41.21 26.75 -25.14
CA SER A 83 42.06 26.00 -26.05
C SER A 83 41.32 24.78 -26.61
N GLY A 84 41.78 24.26 -27.76
CA GLY A 84 41.14 23.09 -28.39
C GLY A 84 41.03 21.88 -27.47
N ASP A 85 42.07 21.61 -26.68
CA ASP A 85 42.10 20.49 -25.74
C ASP A 85 41.14 20.69 -24.54
N GLU A 86 41.04 21.92 -24.03
CA GLU A 86 40.11 22.28 -22.94
C GLU A 86 38.66 22.20 -23.41
N ALA A 87 38.36 22.65 -24.63
CA ALA A 87 37.04 22.55 -25.23
C ALA A 87 36.61 21.07 -25.38
N VAL A 88 37.51 20.22 -25.88
CA VAL A 88 37.26 18.77 -26.00
C VAL A 88 37.02 18.14 -24.63
N HIS A 89 37.80 18.48 -23.61
CA HIS A 89 37.59 17.97 -22.25
C HIS A 89 36.24 18.43 -21.67
N HIS A 90 35.85 19.69 -21.87
CA HIS A 90 34.56 20.21 -21.44
C HIS A 90 33.38 19.49 -22.11
N LEU A 91 33.45 19.30 -23.43
CA LEU A 91 32.43 18.57 -24.18
C LEU A 91 32.33 17.11 -23.71
N ASN A 92 33.45 16.44 -23.48
CA ASN A 92 33.46 15.06 -22.94
C ASN A 92 32.80 14.97 -21.55
N SER A 93 32.99 15.98 -20.70
CA SER A 93 32.32 16.06 -19.40
C SER A 93 30.80 16.22 -19.56
N LEU A 94 30.35 17.11 -20.44
CA LEU A 94 28.93 17.29 -20.75
C LEU A 94 28.29 16.03 -21.35
N VAL A 95 29.00 15.34 -22.26
CA VAL A 95 28.58 14.06 -22.83
C VAL A 95 28.44 13.01 -21.74
N SER A 96 29.43 12.88 -20.85
CA SER A 96 29.39 11.94 -19.73
C SER A 96 28.20 12.21 -18.80
N ARG A 97 27.89 13.49 -18.56
CA ARG A 97 26.73 13.91 -17.78
C ARG A 97 25.40 13.55 -18.46
N LEU A 98 25.26 13.81 -19.75
CA LEU A 98 24.08 13.44 -20.54
C LEU A 98 23.88 11.92 -20.60
N GLN A 99 24.96 11.15 -20.72
CA GLN A 99 24.90 9.68 -20.63
C GLN A 99 24.45 9.23 -19.25
N GLY A 100 24.91 9.88 -18.19
CA GLY A 100 24.43 9.65 -16.82
C GLY A 100 22.94 9.97 -16.65
N LEU A 101 22.48 11.09 -17.22
CA LEU A 101 21.06 11.45 -17.22
C LEU A 101 20.22 10.42 -17.99
N LYS A 102 20.68 9.96 -19.16
CA LYS A 102 20.02 8.91 -19.94
C LYS A 102 19.78 7.65 -19.10
N ARG A 103 20.82 7.15 -18.41
CA ARG A 103 20.70 5.97 -17.54
C ARG A 103 19.69 6.20 -16.40
N LYS A 104 19.72 7.38 -15.76
CA LYS A 104 18.74 7.74 -14.71
C LYS A 104 17.31 7.79 -15.25
N LEU A 105 17.13 8.29 -16.47
CA LEU A 105 15.81 8.40 -17.09
C LEU A 105 15.26 7.03 -17.50
N GLU A 106 16.10 6.13 -18.00
CA GLU A 106 15.71 4.75 -18.31
C GLU A 106 15.24 4.01 -17.05
N GLU A 107 15.97 4.12 -15.95
CA GLU A 107 15.57 3.55 -14.65
C GLU A 107 14.28 4.22 -14.12
N GLY A 108 14.22 5.55 -14.17
CA GLY A 108 13.03 6.30 -13.79
C GLY A 108 11.79 5.89 -14.58
N SER A 109 11.93 5.75 -15.90
CA SER A 109 10.86 5.29 -16.79
C SER A 109 10.41 3.87 -16.46
N ARG A 110 11.34 2.95 -16.19
CA ARG A 110 11.01 1.58 -15.77
C ARG A 110 10.19 1.57 -14.48
N THR A 111 10.60 2.33 -13.47
CA THR A 111 9.87 2.41 -12.19
C THR A 111 8.49 3.05 -12.36
N GLU A 112 8.36 4.12 -13.16
CA GLU A 112 7.08 4.74 -13.47
C GLU A 112 6.14 3.79 -14.19
N HIS A 113 6.65 3.05 -15.18
CA HIS A 113 5.87 2.06 -15.92
C HIS A 113 5.30 0.98 -15.00
N LEU A 114 6.12 0.46 -14.08
CA LEU A 114 5.66 -0.53 -13.09
C LEU A 114 4.56 0.02 -12.18
N GLN A 115 4.70 1.26 -11.71
CA GLN A 115 3.66 1.89 -10.87
C GLN A 115 2.38 2.18 -11.67
N ALA A 116 2.51 2.59 -12.94
CA ALA A 116 1.38 2.80 -13.83
C ALA A 116 0.64 1.48 -14.15
N GLN A 117 1.38 0.39 -14.37
CA GLN A 117 0.82 -0.96 -14.56
C GLN A 117 0.00 -1.37 -13.33
N LYS A 118 0.55 -1.19 -12.13
CA LYS A 118 -0.14 -1.46 -10.86
C LYS A 118 -1.43 -0.65 -10.69
N CYS A 119 -1.42 0.62 -11.08
CA CYS A 119 -2.62 1.46 -11.10
C CYS A 119 -3.65 0.93 -12.11
N ARG A 120 -3.22 0.58 -13.32
CA ARG A 120 -4.07 0.07 -14.39
C ARG A 120 -4.74 -1.25 -14.01
N ALA A 121 -3.98 -2.23 -13.54
CA ALA A 121 -4.53 -3.52 -13.11
C ALA A 121 -5.62 -3.38 -12.05
N ARG A 122 -5.48 -2.42 -11.12
CA ARG A 122 -6.52 -2.13 -10.12
C ARG A 122 -7.75 -1.45 -10.72
N LEU A 123 -7.58 -0.54 -11.68
CA LEU A 123 -8.71 0.07 -12.40
C LEU A 123 -9.45 -0.97 -13.23
N ASP A 124 -8.72 -1.82 -13.96
CA ASP A 124 -9.31 -2.90 -14.77
C ASP A 124 -10.11 -3.87 -13.88
N HIS A 125 -9.59 -4.22 -12.69
CA HIS A 125 -10.34 -5.01 -11.71
C HIS A 125 -11.60 -4.28 -11.21
N LEU A 126 -11.55 -2.96 -11.00
CA LEU A 126 -12.73 -2.20 -10.59
C LEU A 126 -13.79 -2.11 -11.68
N GLU A 127 -13.37 -1.90 -12.92
CA GLU A 127 -14.24 -1.86 -14.10
C GLU A 127 -14.86 -3.23 -14.39
N SER A 128 -14.18 -4.32 -14.02
CA SER A 128 -14.72 -5.67 -14.16
C SER A 128 -15.86 -6.02 -13.20
N ALA A 129 -16.20 -5.16 -12.24
CA ALA A 129 -17.25 -5.44 -11.26
C ALA A 129 -18.65 -5.48 -11.90
N ASP A 130 -19.28 -6.65 -11.92
CA ASP A 130 -20.61 -6.87 -12.49
C ASP A 130 -21.49 -7.73 -11.56
N ALA A 131 -22.81 -7.66 -11.72
CA ALA A 131 -23.77 -8.42 -10.92
C ALA A 131 -23.65 -9.94 -11.13
N ASP A 132 -23.17 -10.36 -12.30
CA ASP A 132 -23.01 -11.77 -12.68
C ASP A 132 -21.68 -12.38 -12.19
N ASN A 133 -20.61 -11.58 -12.09
CA ASN A 133 -19.29 -12.03 -11.62
C ASN A 133 -18.96 -11.60 -10.17
N LEU A 134 -19.94 -11.03 -9.46
CA LEU A 134 -19.77 -10.45 -8.12
C LEU A 134 -19.07 -11.38 -7.13
N SER A 135 -19.30 -12.69 -7.20
CA SER A 135 -18.67 -13.66 -6.31
C SER A 135 -17.15 -13.76 -6.54
N GLU A 136 -16.71 -13.81 -7.80
CA GLU A 136 -15.30 -13.88 -8.17
C GLU A 136 -14.58 -12.56 -7.87
N TRP A 137 -15.23 -11.44 -8.21
CA TRP A 137 -14.73 -10.11 -7.89
C TRP A 137 -14.54 -9.92 -6.37
N ASN A 138 -15.53 -10.33 -5.57
CA ASN A 138 -15.43 -10.31 -4.11
C ASN A 138 -14.35 -11.25 -3.57
N ASN A 139 -14.12 -12.40 -4.22
CA ASN A 139 -13.07 -13.33 -3.84
C ASN A 139 -11.67 -12.69 -4.03
N THR A 140 -11.43 -12.07 -5.19
CA THR A 140 -10.20 -11.34 -5.49
C THR A 140 -9.99 -10.19 -4.50
N ARG A 141 -11.04 -9.42 -4.23
CA ARG A 141 -11.04 -8.36 -3.22
C ARG A 141 -10.70 -8.88 -1.82
N LEU A 142 -11.32 -9.98 -1.39
CA LEU A 142 -11.03 -10.61 -0.10
C LEU A 142 -9.57 -11.06 -0.01
N LYS A 143 -9.02 -11.67 -1.05
CA LYS A 143 -7.62 -12.07 -1.08
C LYS A 143 -6.68 -10.87 -0.96
N ARG A 144 -6.99 -9.74 -1.61
CA ARG A 144 -6.21 -8.49 -1.45
C ARG A 144 -6.22 -7.99 0.00
N ILE A 145 -7.38 -7.99 0.66
CA ILE A 145 -7.52 -7.65 2.08
C ILE A 145 -6.70 -8.60 2.96
N LEU A 146 -6.78 -9.91 2.67
CA LEU A 146 -6.07 -10.93 3.43
C LEU A 146 -4.54 -10.80 3.29
N VAL A 147 -4.04 -10.49 2.10
CA VAL A 147 -2.63 -10.21 1.86
C VAL A 147 -2.17 -8.97 2.65
N ASP A 148 -2.92 -7.87 2.60
CA ASP A 148 -2.60 -6.67 3.38
C ASP A 148 -2.57 -6.97 4.89
N TYR A 149 -3.53 -7.75 5.40
CA TYR A 149 -3.55 -8.22 6.78
C TYR A 149 -2.32 -9.06 7.12
N MET A 150 -1.99 -10.06 6.30
CA MET A 150 -0.83 -10.93 6.50
C MET A 150 0.48 -10.12 6.54
N LEU A 151 0.65 -9.14 5.66
CA LEU A 151 1.83 -8.27 5.63
C LEU A 151 1.94 -7.42 6.90
N ARG A 152 0.83 -6.85 7.38
CA ARG A 152 0.81 -6.10 8.67
C ARG A 152 1.11 -6.97 9.87
N MET A 153 0.74 -8.25 9.82
CA MET A 153 1.04 -9.24 10.86
C MET A 153 2.42 -9.90 10.68
N SER A 154 3.19 -9.49 9.67
CA SER A 154 4.50 -10.05 9.28
C SER A 154 4.49 -11.51 8.85
N TYR A 155 3.35 -12.02 8.41
CA TYR A 155 3.25 -13.30 7.71
C TYR A 155 3.64 -13.14 6.24
N TYR A 156 4.88 -12.69 5.98
CA TYR A 156 5.38 -12.37 4.64
C TYR A 156 5.38 -13.59 3.72
N ASP A 157 5.90 -14.73 4.17
CA ASP A 157 5.99 -15.93 3.33
C ASP A 157 4.60 -16.44 2.93
N THR A 158 3.64 -16.41 3.86
CA THR A 158 2.26 -16.79 3.59
C THR A 158 1.58 -15.80 2.64
N ALA A 159 1.80 -14.49 2.83
CA ALA A 159 1.32 -13.46 1.93
C ALA A 159 1.85 -13.66 0.50
N MET A 160 3.15 -13.93 0.37
CA MET A 160 3.80 -14.19 -0.92
C MET A 160 3.19 -15.41 -1.63
N LYS A 161 3.03 -16.53 -0.92
CA LYS A 161 2.39 -17.75 -1.48
C LYS A 161 0.96 -17.49 -1.95
N LEU A 162 0.17 -16.70 -1.21
CA LEU A 162 -1.19 -16.34 -1.61
C LEU A 162 -1.20 -15.46 -2.87
N VAL A 163 -0.26 -14.52 -2.96
CA VAL A 163 -0.10 -13.65 -4.13
C VAL A 163 0.27 -14.47 -5.37
N GLU A 164 1.22 -15.39 -5.24
CA GLU A 164 1.69 -16.25 -6.34
C GLU A 164 0.60 -17.21 -6.82
N SER A 165 -0.07 -17.89 -5.89
CA SER A 165 -1.13 -18.86 -6.23
C SER A 165 -2.39 -18.23 -6.82
N SER A 166 -2.65 -16.95 -6.54
CA SER A 166 -3.84 -16.23 -7.01
C SER A 166 -3.54 -15.13 -8.03
N ASN A 167 -2.29 -15.01 -8.52
CA ASN A 167 -1.85 -13.99 -9.49
C ASN A 167 -2.22 -12.55 -9.09
N LEU A 168 -1.92 -12.15 -7.84
CA LEU A 168 -2.30 -10.85 -7.29
C LEU A 168 -1.17 -9.81 -7.26
N GLN A 169 -0.02 -10.09 -7.90
CA GLN A 169 1.22 -9.31 -7.78
C GLN A 169 1.01 -7.82 -8.07
N ASP A 170 0.21 -7.50 -9.10
CA ASP A 170 -0.09 -6.13 -9.49
C ASP A 170 -1.20 -5.47 -8.67
N LEU A 171 -1.96 -6.25 -7.89
CA LEU A 171 -3.11 -5.79 -7.09
C LEU A 171 -2.79 -5.50 -5.62
N VAL A 172 -1.59 -5.86 -5.17
CA VAL A 172 -1.12 -5.68 -3.78
C VAL A 172 0.19 -4.89 -3.69
N ASP A 173 0.43 -4.25 -2.55
CA ASP A 173 1.55 -3.32 -2.34
C ASP A 173 2.67 -3.91 -1.47
N ILE A 174 3.12 -5.14 -1.78
CA ILE A 174 4.12 -5.89 -0.99
C ILE A 174 5.42 -5.10 -0.80
N GLU A 175 5.89 -4.42 -1.85
CA GLU A 175 7.09 -3.57 -1.84
C GLU A 175 7.06 -2.49 -0.74
N VAL A 176 5.87 -2.00 -0.39
CA VAL A 176 5.71 -0.99 0.67
C VAL A 176 6.06 -1.55 2.05
N PHE A 177 5.90 -2.86 2.23
CA PHE A 177 6.19 -3.56 3.48
C PHE A 177 7.61 -4.13 3.54
N HIS A 178 8.33 -4.26 2.41
CA HIS A 178 9.71 -4.77 2.40
C HIS A 178 10.68 -3.92 3.22
N GLU A 179 10.51 -2.60 3.19
CA GLU A 179 11.34 -1.69 3.99
C GLU A 179 11.09 -1.88 5.49
N ALA A 180 9.82 -2.09 5.89
CA ALA A 180 9.48 -2.42 7.27
C ALA A 180 10.04 -3.79 7.66
N LYS A 181 9.90 -4.80 6.79
CA LYS A 181 10.46 -6.15 6.98
C LYS A 181 11.96 -6.09 7.21
N ARG A 182 12.70 -5.33 6.39
CA ARG A 182 14.15 -5.14 6.53
C ARG A 182 14.54 -4.64 7.93
N VAL A 183 13.81 -3.64 8.44
CA VAL A 183 14.04 -3.10 9.79
C VAL A 183 13.66 -4.13 10.86
N ILE A 184 12.56 -4.87 10.68
CA ILE A 184 12.13 -5.92 11.62
C ILE A 184 13.16 -7.05 11.69
N ASP A 185 13.62 -7.55 10.54
CA ASP A 185 14.62 -8.62 10.44
C ASP A 185 15.95 -8.18 11.08
N ALA A 186 16.38 -6.93 10.85
CA ALA A 186 17.56 -6.36 11.50
C ALA A 186 17.41 -6.33 13.03
N LEU A 187 16.27 -5.86 13.54
CA LEU A 187 16.02 -5.83 14.98
C LEU A 187 15.95 -7.22 15.60
N GLN A 188 15.38 -8.21 14.92
CA GLN A 188 15.43 -9.62 15.33
C GLN A 188 16.86 -10.15 15.43
N ASN A 189 17.73 -9.70 14.52
CA ASN A 189 19.17 -10.00 14.54
C ASN A 189 19.97 -9.14 15.52
N LYS A 190 19.30 -8.32 16.35
CA LYS A 190 19.88 -7.39 17.32
C LYS A 190 20.70 -6.26 16.69
N GLU A 191 20.46 -5.98 15.42
CA GLU A 191 21.07 -4.89 14.69
C GLU A 191 20.20 -3.64 14.78
N VAL A 192 20.68 -2.64 15.51
CA VAL A 192 19.94 -1.39 15.75
C VAL A 192 20.22 -0.34 14.66
N ALA A 193 21.35 -0.46 13.95
CA ALA A 193 21.76 0.52 12.94
C ALA A 193 20.74 0.71 11.79
N PRO A 194 20.13 -0.36 11.22
CA PRO A 194 19.11 -0.19 10.17
C PRO A 194 17.85 0.52 10.67
N ALA A 195 17.43 0.27 11.92
CA ALA A 195 16.29 0.95 12.52
C ALA A 195 16.55 2.45 12.74
N LEU A 196 17.75 2.82 13.19
CA LEU A 196 18.15 4.22 13.36
C LEU A 196 18.23 4.96 12.02
N ALA A 197 18.78 4.33 10.98
CA ALA A 197 18.81 4.87 9.63
C ALA A 197 17.39 5.14 9.10
N TRP A 198 16.49 4.16 9.26
CA TRP A 198 15.09 4.31 8.89
C TRP A 198 14.40 5.47 9.62
N CYS A 199 14.64 5.63 10.92
CA CYS A 199 14.13 6.74 11.72
C CYS A 199 14.65 8.10 11.22
N ALA A 200 15.93 8.20 10.83
CA ALA A 200 16.51 9.41 10.29
C ALA A 200 15.88 9.79 8.94
N GLU A 201 15.70 8.81 8.04
CA GLU A 201 15.10 8.99 6.71
C GLU A 201 13.62 9.39 6.79
N ASN A 202 12.89 8.88 7.78
CA ASN A 202 11.46 9.11 7.93
C ASN A 202 11.12 10.24 8.92
N LYS A 203 12.12 10.91 9.50
CA LYS A 203 11.97 11.94 10.55
C LYS A 203 10.90 12.99 10.27
N SER A 204 10.81 13.50 9.04
CA SER A 204 9.82 14.52 8.65
C SER A 204 8.38 13.99 8.57
N ARG A 205 8.22 12.70 8.24
CA ARG A 205 6.93 12.00 8.22
C ARG A 205 6.48 11.68 9.63
N LEU A 206 7.42 11.20 10.46
CA LEU A 206 7.20 10.89 11.86
C LEU A 206 6.76 12.14 12.64
N LYS A 207 7.44 13.28 12.47
CA LYS A 207 7.06 14.53 13.16
C LYS A 207 5.63 15.02 12.90
N LYS A 208 4.99 14.60 11.80
CA LYS A 208 3.60 14.98 11.47
C LYS A 208 2.55 14.11 12.14
N SER A 209 2.89 12.89 12.59
CA SER A 209 2.00 11.93 13.27
C SER A 209 2.13 11.97 14.80
N LYS A 210 2.47 13.15 15.35
CA LYS A 210 2.88 13.45 16.73
C LYS A 210 2.19 12.67 17.86
N LYS A 211 0.89 12.36 17.78
CA LYS A 211 0.16 11.71 18.88
C LYS A 211 0.43 10.21 19.05
N ASN A 212 0.91 9.51 18.02
CA ASN A 212 1.24 8.08 18.11
C ASN A 212 2.75 7.81 18.28
N LEU A 213 3.58 8.87 18.22
CA LEU A 213 5.02 8.74 18.03
C LEU A 213 5.88 8.99 19.24
N GLU A 214 5.41 9.77 20.21
CA GLU A 214 6.06 9.78 21.53
C GLU A 214 5.99 8.37 22.13
N VAL A 215 4.87 7.67 21.94
CA VAL A 215 4.75 6.24 22.26
C VAL A 215 5.68 5.39 21.38
N ALA A 216 5.73 5.60 20.06
CA ALA A 216 6.60 4.79 19.18
C ALA A 216 8.10 4.99 19.43
N PHE A 217 8.53 6.20 19.80
CA PHE A 217 9.94 6.51 20.07
C PHE A 217 10.36 5.98 21.45
N SER A 218 9.52 6.15 22.49
CA SER A 218 9.75 5.50 23.79
C SER A 218 9.71 3.97 23.66
N VAL A 219 8.79 3.41 22.87
CA VAL A 219 8.75 1.97 22.58
C VAL A 219 9.98 1.52 21.78
N LEU A 220 10.48 2.31 20.83
CA LEU A 220 11.72 1.99 20.11
C LEU A 220 12.94 2.08 21.02
N GLU A 221 13.01 3.05 21.94
CA GLU A 221 14.06 3.14 22.95
C GLU A 221 14.01 1.94 23.91
N ASP A 222 12.82 1.57 24.39
CA ASP A 222 12.59 0.38 25.20
C ASP A 222 12.96 -0.89 24.43
N ILE A 223 12.62 -1.00 23.14
CA ILE A 223 12.99 -2.11 22.24
C ILE A 223 14.51 -2.18 22.04
N ILE A 224 15.19 -1.04 21.88
CA ILE A 224 16.64 -0.99 21.72
C ILE A 224 17.33 -1.46 23.01
N ILE A 225 16.80 -1.06 24.17
CA ILE A 225 17.27 -1.50 25.50
C ILE A 225 16.96 -3.00 25.72
N GLU A 226 15.77 -3.48 25.34
CA GLU A 226 15.36 -4.89 25.45
C GLU A 226 16.14 -5.80 24.48
N CYS A 227 16.42 -5.35 23.25
CA CYS A 227 17.30 -6.02 22.28
C CYS A 227 18.71 -6.21 22.84
N GLN A 228 19.19 -5.24 23.62
CA GLN A 228 20.49 -5.31 24.29
C GLN A 228 20.47 -6.24 25.52
N ASN A 229 19.32 -6.37 26.20
CA ASN A 229 19.20 -7.03 27.49
C ASN A 229 18.56 -8.44 27.49
N SER A 230 17.80 -8.86 26.46
CA SER A 230 16.99 -10.09 26.51
C SER A 230 16.95 -10.89 25.19
N LYS A 231 16.77 -12.21 25.30
CA LYS A 231 16.81 -13.19 24.21
C LYS A 231 15.51 -13.31 23.40
N ASN A 232 14.45 -12.57 23.71
CA ASN A 232 13.19 -12.68 22.98
C ASN A 232 12.56 -11.32 22.71
N LEU A 233 12.92 -10.75 21.56
CA LEU A 233 12.18 -9.63 21.01
C LEU A 233 10.79 -10.12 20.63
N HIS A 234 9.75 -9.61 21.27
CA HIS A 234 8.37 -9.85 20.81
C HIS A 234 8.17 -9.06 19.52
N SER A 235 8.60 -9.68 18.42
CA SER A 235 8.54 -9.17 17.07
C SER A 235 7.16 -8.53 16.79
N SER A 236 6.07 -9.08 17.33
CA SER A 236 4.71 -8.55 17.16
C SER A 236 4.51 -7.09 17.62
N THR A 237 5.22 -6.61 18.64
CA THR A 237 5.07 -5.24 19.16
C THR A 237 5.78 -4.25 18.25
N VAL A 238 7.01 -4.58 17.84
CA VAL A 238 7.81 -3.81 16.87
C VAL A 238 7.09 -3.71 15.53
N ILE A 239 6.57 -4.84 15.06
CA ILE A 239 5.77 -4.96 13.84
C ILE A 239 4.53 -4.08 13.92
N ARG A 240 3.80 -4.10 15.04
CA ARG A 240 2.57 -3.30 15.21
C ARG A 240 2.84 -1.80 15.10
N VAL A 241 3.91 -1.32 15.72
CA VAL A 241 4.29 0.11 15.69
C VAL A 241 4.78 0.52 14.29
N LEU A 242 5.60 -0.31 13.64
CA LEU A 242 6.08 -0.04 12.27
C LEU A 242 4.94 -0.12 11.25
N ALA A 243 4.09 -1.14 11.30
CA ALA A 243 2.94 -1.33 10.40
C ALA A 243 1.89 -0.22 10.55
N GLN A 244 1.68 0.32 11.76
CA GLN A 244 0.85 1.51 11.98
C GLN A 244 1.50 2.81 11.46
N SER A 245 2.83 2.81 11.30
CA SER A 245 3.61 3.95 10.79
C SER A 245 3.79 3.92 9.26
N VAL A 246 3.53 2.78 8.61
CA VAL A 246 3.42 2.66 7.14
C VAL A 246 2.23 3.50 6.66
N PRO A 247 2.40 4.38 5.66
CA PRO A 247 1.45 5.44 5.39
C PRO A 247 0.21 4.89 4.67
N MET A 248 -0.83 4.54 5.41
CA MET A 248 -2.19 4.77 4.96
C MET A 248 -2.70 6.01 5.68
N LYS A 249 -2.64 7.16 5.00
CA LYS A 249 -3.31 8.39 5.48
C LYS A 249 -4.83 8.21 5.38
N ALA A 250 -5.45 7.34 6.14
CA ALA A 250 -6.86 7.57 6.48
C ALA A 250 -6.88 8.80 7.41
N GLY A 251 -7.73 9.78 7.10
CA GLY A 251 -7.99 10.88 8.02
C GLY A 251 -8.72 10.33 9.24
N VAL A 252 -8.00 9.83 10.23
CA VAL A 252 -8.60 9.32 11.46
C VAL A 252 -8.83 10.50 12.40
N LYS A 253 -10.09 10.90 12.59
CA LYS A 253 -10.49 11.66 13.76
C LYS A 253 -10.37 10.73 14.97
N SER A 254 -9.52 11.10 15.93
CA SER A 254 -9.44 10.42 17.22
C SER A 254 -10.68 10.77 18.05
N TYR A 255 -11.53 9.78 18.33
CA TYR A 255 -12.55 9.90 19.38
C TYR A 255 -12.06 9.19 20.63
N SER A 256 -11.97 9.92 21.74
CA SER A 256 -11.68 9.35 23.06
C SER A 256 -12.97 8.79 23.65
N LEU A 257 -13.08 7.48 23.78
CA LEU A 257 -14.09 6.88 24.65
C LEU A 257 -13.57 6.89 26.09
N GLY A 258 -14.38 7.44 26.99
CA GLY A 258 -14.06 7.75 28.37
C GLY A 258 -13.71 6.53 29.23
N LYS A 259 -12.99 6.82 30.30
CA LYS A 259 -12.49 5.88 31.31
C LYS A 259 -13.64 5.05 31.91
N GLY A 260 -13.62 3.73 31.66
CA GLY A 260 -14.38 2.73 32.40
C GLY A 260 -13.46 1.55 32.69
N GLY A 261 -13.16 1.32 33.97
CA GLY A 261 -12.13 0.38 34.41
C GLY A 261 -12.51 -1.08 34.22
N LEU A 262 -11.54 -1.88 33.79
CA LEU A 262 -11.13 -3.19 34.33
C LEU A 262 -9.96 -3.71 33.48
N GLY A 263 -8.92 -4.19 34.16
CA GLY A 263 -7.59 -4.41 33.60
C GLY A 263 -7.50 -5.57 32.61
N HIS A 264 -7.28 -5.23 31.34
CA HIS A 264 -6.47 -5.98 30.37
C HIS A 264 -6.18 -5.01 29.21
N PHE A 265 -4.96 -4.50 29.12
CA PHE A 265 -4.56 -3.61 28.02
C PHE A 265 -4.36 -4.40 26.73
N GLY A 266 -5.46 -4.86 26.14
CA GLY A 266 -5.56 -5.22 24.74
C GLY A 266 -6.03 -4.01 23.96
N VAL A 267 -5.11 -3.20 23.42
CA VAL A 267 -5.48 -2.19 22.42
C VAL A 267 -5.79 -2.93 21.11
N MET A 268 -7.02 -3.42 21.00
CA MET A 268 -7.61 -3.83 19.73
C MET A 268 -7.82 -2.55 18.93
N ALA A 269 -7.03 -2.33 17.88
CA ALA A 269 -7.37 -1.35 16.87
C ALA A 269 -8.54 -1.92 16.06
N LEU A 270 -9.76 -1.65 16.52
CA LEU A 270 -10.95 -1.80 15.69
C LEU A 270 -10.78 -0.86 14.49
N VAL A 271 -10.91 -1.43 13.30
CA VAL A 271 -10.99 -0.69 12.04
C VAL A 271 -12.43 -0.15 11.96
N ASP A 272 -12.65 1.07 12.42
CA ASP A 272 -13.93 1.73 12.20
C ASP A 272 -13.99 2.25 10.75
N TRP A 273 -14.99 1.73 10.02
CA TRP A 273 -15.41 2.15 8.70
C TRP A 273 -16.52 3.19 8.82
N GLU A 274 -16.20 4.47 8.67
CA GLU A 274 -17.15 5.52 8.28
C GLU A 274 -16.51 6.42 7.21
#